data_AF-A0A961RHI6-F1
#
_entry.id   AF-A0A961RHI6-F1
#
_cell.length_a   1.000
_cell.length_b   1.000
_cell.length_c   1.000
_cell.angle_alpha   90.00
_cell.angle_beta   90.00
_cell.angle_gamma   90.00
#
_symmetry.space_group_name_H-M   'P 1'
#
loop_
_entity.id
_entity.type
_entity.pdbx_description
1 polymer ?
#
loop_
_entity_poly.entity_id
_entity_poly.type
_entity_poly.pdbx_seq_one_letter_code
_entity_poly.pdbx_strand_id
1 'polypeptide(L)'
;MSLEEADIRDPREGAETVPGFDETLYNEDGHLRTDFTEAVRAAVAATDRDAVIELIDPLHESELGDLLEALTAEERQGLVRIAGEDFDFSSLTEVDEAIRLDIVGSLPNAAVAEAIQDLDSDDAIYILEDMEKADQEEVLDRLPFDDRILLRRALEYPEESAGRRMQT
;
A
#
# COMPACT_ATOMS: atom_id res chain seq x y z
N MET A 1 -61.09 -9.75 14.93
CA MET A 1 -60.39 -8.52 15.37
C MET A 1 -59.37 -8.98 16.38
N SER A 2 -58.05 -8.90 16.20
CA SER A 2 -57.23 -8.30 15.16
C SER A 2 -55.89 -9.05 15.13
N LEU A 3 -55.23 -9.01 13.98
CA LEU A 3 -53.82 -9.36 13.79
C LEU A 3 -52.93 -8.38 14.57
N GLU A 4 -51.77 -8.85 15.04
CA GLU A 4 -50.51 -8.11 15.10
C GLU A 4 -49.43 -9.18 15.37
N GLU A 5 -48.89 -9.80 14.31
CA GLU A 5 -47.60 -9.49 13.68
C GLU A 5 -46.38 -9.59 14.63
N ALA A 6 -45.45 -10.43 14.20
CA ALA A 6 -44.23 -10.79 14.89
C ALA A 6 -43.22 -9.65 14.85
N ASP A 7 -42.71 -9.25 16.01
CA ASP A 7 -41.50 -8.44 16.10
C ASP A 7 -40.29 -9.38 16.18
N ILE A 8 -39.73 -9.69 15.00
CA ILE A 8 -38.44 -10.34 14.85
C ILE A 8 -37.41 -9.21 14.75
N ARG A 9 -36.79 -8.81 15.86
CA ARG A 9 -35.55 -8.03 15.87
C ARG A 9 -34.69 -8.38 17.08
N ASP A 10 -33.63 -9.17 16.83
CA ASP A 10 -32.23 -9.02 17.32
C ASP A 10 -31.42 -10.26 16.85
N PRO A 11 -30.09 -10.24 16.54
CA PRO A 11 -29.03 -9.29 16.91
C PRO A 11 -28.13 -8.92 15.73
N ARG A 12 -28.28 -7.71 15.18
CA ARG A 12 -27.16 -7.06 14.46
C ARG A 12 -26.81 -5.73 15.12
N GLU A 13 -27.23 -5.55 16.37
CA GLU A 13 -26.72 -4.50 17.25
C GLU A 13 -25.42 -5.03 17.88
N GLY A 14 -24.30 -4.62 17.31
CA GLY A 14 -22.98 -5.07 17.75
C GLY A 14 -21.91 -5.14 16.67
N ALA A 15 -22.12 -4.56 15.48
CA ALA A 15 -20.97 -4.10 14.72
C ALA A 15 -20.42 -2.87 15.46
N GLU A 16 -19.51 -3.12 16.41
CA GLU A 16 -18.60 -2.09 16.88
C GLU A 16 -17.90 -1.56 15.63
N THR A 17 -18.31 -0.36 15.20
CA THR A 17 -17.62 0.39 14.16
C THR A 17 -16.21 0.62 14.68
N VAL A 18 -15.25 -0.13 14.14
CA VAL A 18 -13.83 0.16 14.27
C VAL A 18 -13.62 1.63 13.85
N PRO A 19 -13.04 2.49 14.71
CA PRO A 19 -12.76 3.87 14.36
C PRO A 19 -11.64 3.86 13.31
N GLY A 20 -11.94 4.37 12.11
CA GLY A 20 -11.06 4.34 10.95
C GLY A 20 -11.81 4.26 9.60
N PHE A 21 -13.11 3.96 9.61
CA PHE A 21 -13.94 4.05 8.40
C PHE A 21 -14.40 5.49 8.19
N ASP A 22 -13.69 6.21 7.33
CA ASP A 22 -14.14 7.50 6.85
C ASP A 22 -15.08 7.32 5.64
N GLU A 23 -16.39 7.22 5.90
CA GLU A 23 -17.44 7.42 4.89
C GLU A 23 -17.32 8.77 4.14
N THR A 24 -16.33 9.61 4.48
CA THR A 24 -16.02 10.90 3.85
C THR A 24 -14.75 10.94 3.01
N LEU A 25 -13.92 9.88 2.89
CA LEU A 25 -12.77 9.91 1.97
C LEU A 25 -13.20 9.73 0.50
N TYR A 26 -14.18 8.84 0.30
CA TYR A 26 -14.75 8.50 -1.00
C TYR A 26 -16.04 9.27 -1.27
N ASN A 27 -16.30 9.56 -2.55
CA ASN A 27 -17.58 10.11 -2.99
C ASN A 27 -18.63 9.01 -3.19
N GLU A 28 -19.85 9.40 -3.56
CA GLU A 28 -20.98 8.48 -3.78
C GLU A 28 -20.71 7.42 -4.87
N ASP A 29 -19.74 7.67 -5.75
CA ASP A 29 -19.32 6.78 -6.84
C ASP A 29 -18.17 5.84 -6.44
N GLY A 30 -17.66 5.93 -5.21
CA GLY A 30 -16.54 5.12 -4.72
C GLY A 30 -15.17 5.59 -5.20
N HIS A 31 -15.05 6.84 -5.65
CA HIS A 31 -13.77 7.47 -5.99
C HIS A 31 -13.29 8.38 -4.87
N LEU A 32 -11.97 8.50 -4.69
CA LEU A 32 -11.40 9.51 -3.81
C LEU A 32 -11.97 10.89 -4.13
N ARG A 33 -12.35 11.62 -3.09
CA ARG A 33 -12.91 12.95 -3.29
C ARG A 33 -11.87 13.88 -3.90
N THR A 34 -12.32 14.67 -4.86
CA THR A 34 -11.47 15.64 -5.57
C THR A 34 -10.82 16.63 -4.61
N ASP A 35 -11.51 17.09 -3.57
CA ASP A 35 -10.94 18.06 -2.63
C ASP A 35 -9.80 17.49 -1.79
N PHE A 36 -9.88 16.21 -1.42
CA PHE A 36 -8.77 15.50 -0.77
C PHE A 36 -7.57 15.36 -1.71
N THR A 37 -7.77 14.83 -2.93
CA THR A 37 -6.67 14.65 -3.90
C THR A 37 -6.01 15.99 -4.25
N GLU A 38 -6.79 17.06 -4.42
CA GLU A 38 -6.23 18.39 -4.69
C GLU A 38 -5.47 18.97 -3.48
N ALA A 39 -5.87 18.66 -2.25
CA ALA A 39 -5.12 19.03 -1.06
C ALA A 39 -3.75 18.32 -1.01
N VAL A 40 -3.71 17.02 -1.32
CA VAL A 40 -2.47 16.25 -1.43
C VAL A 40 -1.57 16.84 -2.52
N ARG A 41 -2.10 17.11 -3.72
CA ARG A 41 -1.33 17.74 -4.81
C ARG A 41 -0.76 19.09 -4.41
N ALA A 42 -1.54 19.91 -3.72
CA ALA A 42 -1.08 21.21 -3.23
C ALA A 42 0.05 21.05 -2.20
N ALA A 43 -0.06 20.11 -1.26
CA ALA A 43 0.97 19.82 -0.26
C ALA A 43 2.27 19.33 -0.91
N VAL A 44 2.18 18.40 -1.87
CA VAL A 44 3.32 17.91 -2.65
C VAL A 44 3.97 19.03 -3.45
N ALA A 45 3.19 19.83 -4.17
CA ALA A 45 3.69 20.96 -4.95
C ALA A 45 4.38 22.03 -4.08
N ALA A 46 3.90 22.22 -2.84
CA ALA A 46 4.50 23.11 -1.86
C ALA A 46 5.72 22.50 -1.15
N THR A 47 5.99 21.19 -1.32
CA THR A 47 6.98 20.43 -0.54
C THR A 47 6.71 20.55 0.97
N ASP A 48 5.43 20.62 1.35
CA ASP A 48 4.99 20.75 2.74
C ASP A 48 4.89 19.37 3.36
N ARG A 49 5.97 18.94 4.01
CA ARG A 49 6.06 17.60 4.61
C ARG A 49 5.01 17.38 5.68
N ASP A 50 4.81 18.34 6.57
CA ASP A 50 3.87 18.17 7.69
C ASP A 50 2.44 17.99 7.16
N ALA A 51 2.06 18.77 6.14
CA ALA A 51 0.76 18.61 5.49
C ALA A 51 0.63 17.28 4.73
N VAL A 52 1.70 16.80 4.07
CA VAL A 52 1.69 15.48 3.42
C VAL A 52 1.45 14.38 4.45
N ILE A 53 2.21 14.37 5.55
CA ILE A 53 2.06 13.34 6.59
C ILE A 53 0.68 13.39 7.23
N GLU A 54 0.17 14.58 7.58
CA GLU A 54 -1.18 14.73 8.16
C GLU A 54 -2.28 14.15 7.25
N LEU A 55 -2.09 14.21 5.92
CA LEU A 55 -3.05 13.70 4.95
C LEU A 55 -2.93 12.19 4.71
N ILE A 56 -1.74 11.59 4.79
CA ILE A 56 -1.52 10.18 4.43
C ILE A 56 -1.42 9.23 5.63
N ASP A 57 -0.96 9.69 6.79
CA ASP A 57 -0.85 8.89 8.02
C ASP A 57 -2.16 8.19 8.45
N PRO A 58 -3.36 8.79 8.29
CA PRO A 58 -4.60 8.10 8.65
C PRO A 58 -5.10 7.11 7.58
N LEU A 59 -4.49 7.05 6.40
CA LEU A 59 -4.96 6.21 5.30
C LEU A 59 -4.56 4.75 5.51
N HIS A 60 -5.48 3.85 5.16
CA HIS A 60 -5.17 2.43 5.00
C HIS A 60 -4.31 2.18 3.73
N GLU A 61 -3.64 1.04 3.63
CA GLU A 61 -2.76 0.69 2.51
C GLU A 61 -3.49 0.80 1.16
N SER A 62 -4.72 0.29 1.07
CA SER A 62 -5.56 0.37 -0.14
C SER A 62 -5.97 1.80 -0.48
N GLU A 63 -6.22 2.66 0.51
CA GLU A 63 -6.60 4.06 0.29
C GLU A 63 -5.41 4.89 -0.18
N LEU A 64 -4.22 4.62 0.37
CA LEU A 64 -2.97 5.20 -0.11
C LEU A 64 -2.64 4.68 -1.53
N GLY A 65 -2.94 3.42 -1.82
CA GLY A 65 -2.89 2.84 -3.16
C GLY A 65 -3.75 3.62 -4.15
N ASP A 66 -5.04 3.78 -3.87
CA ASP A 66 -5.98 4.57 -4.67
C ASP A 66 -5.49 6.01 -4.90
N LEU A 67 -4.88 6.62 -3.87
CA LEU A 67 -4.32 7.96 -3.96
C LEU A 67 -3.16 8.00 -4.95
N LEU A 68 -2.24 7.03 -4.91
CA LEU A 68 -1.13 6.92 -5.85
C LEU A 68 -1.65 6.77 -7.30
N GLU A 69 -2.72 6.00 -7.52
CA GLU A 69 -3.33 5.86 -8.84
C GLU A 69 -3.95 7.16 -9.36
N ALA A 70 -4.51 7.98 -8.47
CA ALA A 70 -5.10 9.27 -8.81
C ALA A 70 -4.05 10.38 -9.09
N LEU A 71 -2.82 10.19 -8.62
CA LEU A 71 -1.71 11.12 -8.82
C LEU A 71 -0.98 10.87 -10.15
N THR A 72 -0.34 11.91 -10.67
CA THR A 72 0.61 11.76 -11.78
C THR A 72 1.92 11.15 -11.30
N ALA A 73 2.75 10.63 -12.22
CA ALA A 73 4.05 10.06 -11.87
C ALA A 73 4.95 11.03 -11.08
N GLU A 74 5.02 12.30 -11.50
CA GLU A 74 5.81 13.31 -10.80
C GLU A 74 5.28 13.59 -9.40
N GLU A 75 3.95 13.64 -9.22
CA GLU A 75 3.31 13.83 -7.93
C GLU A 75 3.52 12.63 -7.00
N ARG A 76 3.41 11.38 -7.49
CA ARG A 76 3.70 10.17 -6.70
C ARG A 76 5.14 10.15 -6.20
N GLN A 77 6.10 10.36 -7.10
CA GLN A 77 7.52 10.40 -6.74
C GLN A 77 7.80 11.56 -5.77
N GLY A 78 7.10 12.69 -5.91
CA GLY A 78 7.13 13.80 -4.97
C GLY A 78 6.62 13.41 -3.59
N LEU A 79 5.42 12.82 -3.52
CA LEU A 79 4.78 12.35 -2.29
C LEU A 79 5.71 11.41 -1.52
N VAL A 80 6.17 10.34 -2.16
CA VAL A 80 7.03 9.32 -1.54
C VAL A 80 8.34 9.92 -1.05
N ARG A 81 8.95 10.81 -1.83
CA ARG A 81 10.20 11.48 -1.44
C ARG A 81 10.02 12.43 -0.26
N ILE A 82 8.90 13.15 -0.20
CA ILE A 82 8.59 14.10 0.88
C ILE A 82 8.28 13.34 2.17
N ALA A 83 7.46 12.29 2.07
CA ALA A 83 7.11 11.44 3.20
C ALA A 83 8.33 10.68 3.74
N GLY A 84 9.15 10.10 2.87
CA GLY A 84 10.38 9.42 3.28
C GLY A 84 10.08 8.19 4.12
N GLU A 85 10.64 8.12 5.33
CA GLU A 85 10.43 7.01 6.27
C GLU A 85 8.99 6.87 6.79
N ASP A 86 8.20 7.94 6.73
CA ASP A 86 6.79 7.93 7.14
C ASP A 86 5.86 7.46 6.00
N PHE A 87 6.41 7.13 4.82
CA PHE A 87 5.61 6.56 3.73
C PHE A 87 5.41 5.07 3.95
N ASP A 88 4.15 4.64 4.00
CA ASP A 88 3.83 3.22 4.11
C ASP A 88 4.07 2.48 2.78
N PHE A 89 5.18 1.75 2.72
CA PHE A 89 5.58 0.99 1.53
C PHE A 89 4.69 -0.21 1.24
N SER A 90 3.94 -0.72 2.22
CA SER A 90 3.02 -1.83 2.01
C SER A 90 1.89 -1.45 1.05
N SER A 91 1.53 -0.16 0.97
CA SER A 91 0.57 0.36 0.00
C SER A 91 0.95 0.12 -1.47
N LEU A 92 2.22 -0.20 -1.76
CA LEU A 92 2.67 -0.52 -3.12
C LEU A 92 2.16 -1.89 -3.60
N THR A 93 1.66 -2.75 -2.71
CA THR A 93 1.00 -4.01 -3.08
C THR A 93 -0.39 -3.78 -3.68
N GLU A 94 -1.00 -2.64 -3.38
CA GLU A 94 -2.36 -2.27 -3.76
C GLU A 94 -2.43 -1.50 -5.09
N VAL A 95 -1.28 -1.17 -5.70
CA VAL A 95 -1.20 -0.45 -6.98
C VAL A 95 -0.80 -1.36 -8.13
N ASP A 96 -1.13 -0.95 -9.35
CA ASP A 96 -0.64 -1.59 -10.57
C ASP A 96 0.90 -1.64 -10.64
N GLU A 97 1.44 -2.73 -11.22
CA GLU A 97 2.88 -2.98 -11.41
C GLU A 97 3.62 -1.76 -11.98
N ALA A 98 3.05 -1.10 -12.98
CA ALA A 98 3.66 0.06 -13.61
C ALA A 98 3.85 1.25 -12.65
N ILE A 99 2.92 1.44 -11.70
CA ILE A 99 3.01 2.50 -10.68
C ILE A 99 4.03 2.11 -9.62
N ARG A 100 3.99 0.86 -9.16
CA ARG A 100 4.97 0.32 -8.20
C ARG A 100 6.40 0.46 -8.73
N LEU A 101 6.66 0.05 -9.97
CA LEU A 101 7.98 0.17 -10.60
C LEU A 101 8.41 1.61 -10.83
N ASP A 102 7.48 2.50 -11.20
CA ASP A 102 7.74 3.95 -11.31
C ASP A 102 8.21 4.54 -9.98
N ILE A 103 7.55 4.19 -8.87
CA ILE A 103 7.93 4.65 -7.53
C ILE A 103 9.28 4.06 -7.11
N VAL A 104 9.39 2.73 -7.10
CA VAL A 104 10.60 2.02 -6.63
C VAL A 104 11.82 2.41 -7.47
N GLY A 105 11.68 2.48 -8.80
CA GLY A 105 12.75 2.88 -9.70
C GLY A 105 13.16 4.35 -9.59
N SER A 106 12.35 5.19 -8.96
CA SER A 106 12.69 6.60 -8.69
C SER A 106 13.54 6.79 -7.43
N LEU A 107 13.65 5.76 -6.59
CA LEU A 107 14.31 5.79 -5.30
C LEU A 107 15.70 5.16 -5.38
N PRO A 108 16.66 5.58 -4.53
CA PRO A 108 17.90 4.85 -4.37
C PRO A 108 17.64 3.44 -3.83
N ASN A 109 18.32 2.42 -4.37
CA ASN A 109 18.24 1.04 -3.87
C ASN A 109 18.52 0.92 -2.36
N ALA A 110 19.26 1.86 -1.76
CA ALA A 110 19.44 1.93 -0.31
C ALA A 110 18.16 2.31 0.44
N ALA A 111 17.38 3.27 -0.06
CA ALA A 111 16.12 3.67 0.54
C ALA A 111 15.06 2.57 0.39
N VAL A 112 15.02 1.90 -0.76
CA VAL A 112 14.17 0.72 -0.95
C VAL A 112 14.55 -0.38 0.04
N ALA A 113 15.85 -0.65 0.23
CA ALA A 113 16.29 -1.65 1.20
C ALA A 113 15.94 -1.29 2.65
N GLU A 114 15.94 -0.01 3.02
CA GLU A 114 15.47 0.45 4.33
C GLU A 114 13.97 0.19 4.48
N ALA A 115 13.16 0.63 3.52
CA ALA A 115 11.71 0.43 3.56
C ALA A 115 11.30 -1.04 3.59
N ILE A 116 11.94 -1.90 2.79
CA ILE A 116 11.66 -3.35 2.74
C ILE A 116 11.90 -4.04 4.10
N GLN A 117 12.80 -3.52 4.95
CA GLN A 117 13.06 -4.13 6.27
C GLN A 117 11.89 -3.96 7.24
N ASP A 118 11.08 -2.93 7.05
CA ASP A 118 9.93 -2.63 7.90
C ASP A 118 8.65 -3.33 7.41
N LEU A 119 8.69 -4.01 6.27
CA LEU A 119 7.57 -4.75 5.70
C LEU A 119 7.49 -6.19 6.19
N ASP A 120 6.28 -6.73 6.15
CA ASP A 120 6.07 -8.17 6.21
C ASP A 120 6.73 -8.85 5.00
N SER A 121 7.16 -10.11 5.19
CA SER A 121 7.92 -10.83 4.18
C SER A 121 7.15 -11.00 2.87
N ASP A 122 5.83 -11.18 2.93
CA ASP A 122 4.99 -11.38 1.74
C ASP A 122 4.92 -10.11 0.88
N ASP A 123 4.74 -8.94 1.51
CA ASP A 123 4.71 -7.64 0.81
C ASP A 123 6.09 -7.29 0.25
N ALA A 124 7.15 -7.56 1.01
CA ALA A 124 8.52 -7.42 0.54
C ALA A 124 8.77 -8.29 -0.70
N ILE A 125 8.32 -9.55 -0.71
CA ILE A 125 8.45 -10.44 -1.87
C ILE A 125 7.69 -9.88 -3.06
N TYR A 126 6.45 -9.42 -2.86
CA TYR A 126 5.59 -8.86 -3.90
C TYR A 126 6.19 -7.61 -4.55
N ILE A 127 6.84 -6.76 -3.76
CA ILE A 127 7.50 -5.56 -4.31
C ILE A 127 8.80 -5.95 -5.02
N LEU A 128 9.60 -6.84 -4.41
CA LEU A 128 10.88 -7.23 -4.97
C LEU A 128 10.72 -8.01 -6.28
N GLU A 129 9.70 -8.85 -6.44
CA GLU A 129 9.58 -9.77 -7.58
C GLU A 129 9.49 -9.06 -8.94
N ASP A 130 8.90 -7.86 -8.97
CA ASP A 130 8.74 -7.05 -10.18
C ASP A 130 10.00 -6.25 -10.55
N MET A 131 10.91 -6.04 -9.60
CA MET A 131 12.11 -5.23 -9.83
C MET A 131 13.05 -5.86 -10.87
N GLU A 132 13.79 -5.02 -11.59
CA GLU A 132 14.88 -5.49 -12.45
C GLU A 132 15.88 -6.29 -11.61
N LYS A 133 16.33 -7.44 -12.14
CA LYS A 133 17.19 -8.37 -11.38
C LYS A 133 18.44 -7.72 -10.79
N ALA A 134 19.03 -6.76 -11.49
CA ALA A 134 20.21 -6.04 -11.00
C ALA A 134 19.87 -5.20 -9.76
N ASP A 135 18.78 -4.44 -9.79
CA ASP A 135 18.33 -3.61 -8.66
C ASP A 135 17.83 -4.49 -7.51
N GLN A 136 17.07 -5.54 -7.80
CA GLN A 136 16.62 -6.54 -6.83
C GLN A 136 17.82 -7.12 -6.05
N GLU A 137 18.88 -7.55 -6.75
CA GLU A 137 20.09 -8.07 -6.09
C GLU A 137 20.78 -7.01 -5.24
N GLU A 138 20.85 -5.76 -5.72
CA GLU A 138 21.46 -4.64 -5.00
C GLU A 138 20.70 -4.30 -3.71
N VAL A 139 19.37 -4.31 -3.74
CA VAL A 139 18.50 -4.12 -2.58
C VAL A 139 18.73 -5.26 -1.59
N LEU A 140 18.63 -6.50 -2.05
CA LEU A 140 18.82 -7.69 -1.22
C LEU A 140 20.19 -7.71 -0.53
N ASP A 141 21.25 -7.28 -1.21
CA ASP A 141 22.61 -7.26 -0.65
C ASP A 141 22.81 -6.24 0.47
N ARG A 142 21.92 -5.27 0.61
CA ARG A 142 21.91 -4.29 1.71
C ARG A 142 21.16 -4.75 2.94
N LEU A 143 20.29 -5.76 2.80
CA LEU A 143 19.49 -6.27 3.91
C LEU A 143 20.36 -7.03 4.92
N PRO A 144 19.91 -7.13 6.19
CA PRO A 144 20.48 -8.03 7.17
C PRO A 144 20.59 -9.46 6.63
N PHE A 145 21.57 -10.22 7.14
CA PHE A 145 21.87 -11.55 6.60
C PHE A 145 20.66 -12.49 6.63
N ASP A 146 19.91 -12.50 7.72
CA ASP A 146 18.76 -13.39 7.89
C ASP A 146 17.62 -13.05 6.92
N ASP A 147 17.25 -11.77 6.81
CA ASP A 147 16.19 -11.29 5.91
C ASP A 147 16.57 -11.53 4.44
N ARG A 148 17.82 -11.24 4.07
CA ARG A 148 18.33 -11.51 2.71
C ARG A 148 18.18 -12.97 2.33
N ILE A 149 18.52 -13.90 3.22
CA ILE A 149 18.44 -15.34 2.95
C ILE A 149 16.98 -15.79 2.81
N LEU A 150 16.10 -15.27 3.67
CA LEU A 150 14.67 -15.55 3.62
C LEU A 150 14.06 -15.10 2.29
N LEU A 151 14.25 -13.83 1.93
CA LEU A 151 13.66 -13.22 0.73
C LEU A 151 14.24 -13.82 -0.56
N ARG A 152 15.55 -14.07 -0.63
CA ARG A 152 16.16 -14.76 -1.79
C ARG A 152 15.52 -16.12 -2.05
N ARG A 153 15.34 -16.91 -0.99
CA ARG A 153 14.75 -18.24 -1.11
C ARG A 153 13.30 -18.18 -1.58
N ALA A 154 12.54 -17.20 -1.10
CA ALA A 154 11.15 -17.00 -1.52
C ALA A 154 11.07 -16.57 -2.99
N LEU A 155 11.94 -15.65 -3.44
CA LEU A 155 12.01 -15.20 -4.83
C LEU A 155 12.49 -16.30 -5.81
N GLU A 156 13.28 -17.27 -5.35
CA GLU A 156 13.68 -18.44 -6.14
C GLU A 156 12.55 -19.48 -6.30
N TYR A 157 11.61 -19.52 -5.36
CA TYR A 157 10.50 -20.48 -5.31
C TYR A 157 9.18 -19.78 -4.94
N PRO A 158 8.63 -18.93 -5.83
CA PRO A 158 7.36 -18.26 -5.57
C PRO A 158 6.28 -19.31 -5.27
N GLU A 159 5.37 -19.01 -4.34
CA GLU A 159 4.39 -19.98 -3.82
C GLU A 159 3.42 -20.53 -4.90
N GLU A 160 3.45 -19.98 -6.11
CA GLU A 160 2.75 -20.47 -7.31
C GLU A 160 3.56 -21.44 -8.20
N SER A 161 4.79 -21.79 -7.83
CA SER A 161 5.71 -22.63 -8.61
C SER A 161 5.29 -24.10 -8.67
N ALA A 162 4.13 -24.42 -9.28
CA ALA A 162 3.73 -25.72 -9.84
C ALA A 162 3.90 -27.00 -8.99
N GLY A 163 4.30 -26.94 -7.72
CA GLY A 163 4.57 -28.08 -6.85
C GLY A 163 3.36 -28.57 -6.08
N ARG A 164 2.25 -27.81 -6.06
CA ARG A 164 0.99 -28.17 -5.38
C ARG A 164 -0.21 -28.36 -6.31
N ARG A 165 -0.03 -28.39 -7.64
CA ARG A 165 -1.05 -28.87 -8.61
C ARG A 165 -0.73 -30.23 -9.19
N MET A 166 -0.08 -31.09 -8.39
CA MET A 166 0.19 -32.48 -8.76
C MET A 166 -0.12 -33.43 -7.60
N GLN A 167 -1.28 -33.26 -6.94
CA GLN A 167 -1.88 -34.32 -6.14
C GLN A 167 -3.37 -34.04 -5.88
N THR A 168 -4.22 -34.36 -6.86
CA THR A 168 -5.47 -35.16 -6.75
C THR A 168 -6.22 -35.12 -8.07
#